data_AF-A0A520GMM2-F1
#
_entry.id   AF-A0A520GMM2-F1
#
_cell.length_a   1.000
_cell.length_b   1.000
_cell.length_c   1.000
_cell.angle_alpha   90.00
_cell.angle_beta   90.00
_cell.angle_gamma   90.00
#
_symmetry.space_group_name_H-M   'P 1'
#
loop_
_entity.id
_entity.type
_entity.pdbx_description
1 polymer ?
#
loop_
_entity_poly.entity_id
_entity_poly.type
_entity_poly.pdbx_seq_one_letter_code
_entity_poly.pdbx_strand_id
1 'polypeptide(L)'
;MKANPAELALISSALAAIEQVLARADSDLPEVPFFSPSELSSLPPDDQVAAQLKEEASYRARPRESAIHFCLTSAGALLDVSQTLLNQPEFPSPVEQERQWRTLISHTKIAGRAAYRAALILADQKSGC
;
A
#
# COMPACT_ATOMS: atom_id res chain seq x y z
N MET A 1 -1.08 25.12 -4.40
CA MET A 1 -2.46 24.88 -4.88
C MET A 1 -3.34 24.90 -3.65
N LYS A 2 -4.38 25.75 -3.58
CA LYS A 2 -5.43 25.54 -2.57
C LYS A 2 -6.24 24.33 -3.02
N ALA A 3 -6.43 23.35 -2.14
CA ALA A 3 -7.20 22.16 -2.48
C ALA A 3 -8.62 22.56 -2.86
N ASN A 4 -9.04 22.15 -4.06
CA ASN A 4 -10.45 22.25 -4.42
C ASN A 4 -11.20 21.17 -3.63
N PRO A 5 -12.28 21.51 -2.89
CA PRO A 5 -13.08 20.51 -2.17
C PRO A 5 -13.57 19.38 -3.09
N ALA A 6 -13.80 19.65 -4.38
CA ALA A 6 -14.13 18.63 -5.37
C ALA A 6 -12.98 17.65 -5.63
N GLU A 7 -11.72 18.12 -5.68
CA GLU A 7 -10.54 17.26 -5.88
C GLU A 7 -10.32 16.35 -4.68
N LEU A 8 -10.46 16.87 -3.46
CA LEU A 8 -10.37 16.07 -2.24
C LEU A 8 -11.45 15.00 -2.17
N ALA A 9 -12.68 15.32 -2.58
CA ALA A 9 -13.78 14.36 -2.64
C ALA A 9 -13.50 13.25 -3.67
N LEU A 10 -12.94 13.58 -4.83
CA LEU A 10 -12.54 12.58 -5.83
C LEU A 10 -11.43 11.66 -5.32
N ILE A 11 -10.42 12.20 -4.64
CA ILE A 11 -9.35 11.40 -4.04
C ILE A 11 -9.89 10.47 -2.95
N SER A 12 -10.75 10.98 -2.07
CA SER A 12 -11.40 10.17 -1.03
C SER A 12 -12.26 9.07 -1.63
N SER A 13 -13.01 9.35 -2.70
CA SER A 13 -13.78 8.33 -3.42
C SER A 13 -12.89 7.26 -4.05
N ALA A 14 -11.73 7.65 -4.60
CA ALA A 14 -10.79 6.71 -5.18
C ALA A 14 -10.17 5.78 -4.12
N LEU A 15 -9.79 6.32 -2.96
CA LEU A 15 -9.32 5.53 -1.82
C LEU A 15 -10.36 4.50 -1.37
N ALA A 16 -11.60 4.94 -1.15
CA ALA A 16 -12.69 4.05 -0.74
C ALA A 16 -12.97 2.94 -1.78
N ALA A 17 -12.84 3.25 -3.08
CA ALA A 17 -12.98 2.26 -4.14
C ALA A 17 -11.84 1.23 -4.12
N ILE A 18 -10.59 1.67 -3.91
CA ILE A 18 -9.42 0.78 -3.79
C ILE A 18 -9.58 -0.14 -2.58
N GLU A 19 -9.95 0.40 -1.41
CA GLU A 19 -10.19 -0.39 -0.19
C GLU A 19 -11.28 -1.46 -0.40
N GLN A 20 -12.37 -1.11 -1.10
CA GLN A 20 -13.42 -2.08 -1.43
C GLN A 20 -12.92 -3.21 -2.34
N VAL A 21 -12.06 -2.90 -3.32
CA VAL A 21 -11.49 -3.93 -4.21
C VAL A 21 -10.57 -4.85 -3.42
N LEU A 22 -9.72 -4.30 -2.55
CA LEU A 22 -8.81 -5.08 -1.70
C LEU A 22 -9.58 -5.99 -0.74
N ALA A 23 -10.61 -5.47 -0.06
CA ALA A 23 -11.43 -6.27 0.87
C ALA A 23 -12.17 -7.43 0.18
N ARG A 24 -12.62 -7.25 -1.07
CA ARG A 24 -13.22 -8.32 -1.87
C ARG A 24 -12.20 -9.36 -2.28
N ALA A 25 -11.01 -8.93 -2.70
CA ALA A 25 -9.92 -9.83 -3.04
C ALA A 25 -9.51 -10.70 -1.85
N ASP A 26 -9.51 -10.16 -0.62
CA ASP A 26 -9.22 -10.94 0.59
C ASP A 26 -10.33 -11.95 0.92
N SER A 27 -11.59 -11.65 0.55
CA SER A 27 -12.74 -12.53 0.81
C SER A 27 -12.84 -13.71 -0.18
N ASP A 28 -12.40 -13.53 -1.42
CA ASP A 28 -12.50 -14.55 -2.49
C ASP A 28 -11.30 -15.53 -2.51
N LEU A 29 -10.28 -15.30 -1.69
CA LEU A 29 -9.06 -16.09 -1.65
C LEU A 29 -9.05 -17.02 -0.42
N PRO A 30 -8.68 -18.31 -0.56
CA PRO A 30 -8.49 -19.18 0.61
C PRO A 30 -7.48 -18.55 1.56
N GLU A 31 -7.75 -18.64 2.87
CA GLU A 31 -7.05 -18.00 4.00
C GLU A 31 -5.53 -17.98 3.82
N VAL A 32 -5.05 -16.94 3.14
CA VAL A 32 -3.64 -16.61 3.09
C VAL A 32 -3.48 -15.56 4.15
N PRO A 33 -2.60 -15.76 5.13
CA PRO A 33 -2.47 -14.80 6.19
C PRO A 33 -1.75 -13.59 5.61
N PHE A 34 -2.54 -12.68 5.04
CA PHE A 34 -2.15 -11.32 4.77
C PHE A 34 -2.07 -10.67 6.13
N PHE A 35 -0.86 -10.53 6.65
CA PHE A 35 -0.67 -9.87 7.91
C PHE A 35 -0.49 -8.39 7.62
N SER A 36 -1.39 -7.56 8.14
CA SER A 36 -1.15 -6.13 8.18
C SER A 36 0.16 -5.83 8.92
N PRO A 37 0.81 -4.67 8.66
CA PRO A 37 2.01 -4.27 9.40
C PRO A 37 1.82 -4.30 10.92
N SER A 38 0.60 -3.99 11.38
CA SER A 38 0.20 -4.04 12.78
C SER A 38 0.12 -5.47 13.31
N GLU A 39 -0.45 -6.42 12.56
CA GLU A 39 -0.52 -7.83 12.96
C GLU A 39 0.87 -8.49 12.96
N LEU A 40 1.71 -8.21 11.96
CA LEU A 40 3.11 -8.65 11.94
C LEU A 40 3.87 -8.18 13.18
N SER A 41 3.72 -6.90 13.54
CA SER A 41 4.42 -6.33 14.69
C SER A 41 4.00 -6.93 16.05
N SER A 42 2.86 -7.61 16.09
CA SER A 42 2.33 -8.27 17.29
C SER A 42 2.79 -9.73 17.47
N LEU A 43 3.37 -10.33 16.42
CA LEU A 43 3.87 -11.71 16.46
C LEU A 43 5.28 -11.80 17.07
N PRO A 44 5.65 -12.94 17.67
CA PRO A 44 7.05 -13.26 18.00
C PRO A 44 7.96 -13.16 16.77
N PRO A 45 9.25 -12.82 16.90
CA PRO A 45 10.15 -12.61 15.76
C PRO A 45 10.24 -13.81 14.80
N ASP A 46 10.26 -15.03 15.33
CA ASP A 46 10.32 -16.25 14.50
C ASP A 46 9.02 -16.48 13.72
N ASP A 47 7.88 -16.13 14.32
CA ASP A 47 6.57 -16.21 13.71
C ASP A 47 6.36 -15.11 12.66
N GLN A 48 7.00 -13.94 12.82
CA GLN A 48 7.03 -12.89 11.79
C GLN A 48 7.75 -13.36 10.52
N VAL A 49 8.89 -14.04 10.68
CA VAL A 49 9.66 -14.58 9.54
C VAL A 49 8.87 -15.69 8.86
N ALA A 50 8.27 -16.61 9.62
CA ALA A 50 7.44 -17.67 9.07
C ALA A 50 6.19 -17.12 8.34
N ALA A 51 5.56 -16.09 8.91
CA ALA A 51 4.46 -15.35 8.30
C ALA A 51 4.84 -14.75 6.94
N GLN A 52 5.96 -14.03 6.87
CA GLN A 52 6.45 -13.41 5.63
C GLN A 52 6.79 -14.46 4.55
N LEU A 53 7.41 -15.58 4.94
CA LEU A 53 7.73 -16.65 3.99
C LEU A 53 6.46 -17.31 3.41
N LYS A 54 5.44 -17.52 4.25
CA LYS A 54 4.15 -18.09 3.83
C LYS A 54 3.39 -17.12 2.92
N GLU A 55 3.47 -15.83 3.22
CA GLU A 55 2.93 -14.75 2.39
C GLU A 55 3.60 -14.71 1.01
N GLU A 56 4.94 -14.74 0.96
CA GLU A 56 5.72 -14.77 -0.28
C GLU A 56 5.43 -16.02 -1.14
N ALA A 57 5.30 -17.19 -0.51
CA ALA A 57 4.93 -18.42 -1.20
C ALA A 57 3.53 -18.33 -1.83
N SER A 58 2.58 -17.69 -1.14
CA SER A 58 1.26 -17.45 -1.69
C SER A 58 1.29 -16.50 -2.90
N TYR A 59 2.11 -15.45 -2.82
CA TYR A 59 2.25 -14.50 -3.91
C TYR A 59 2.77 -15.14 -5.19
N ARG A 60 3.67 -16.12 -5.07
CA ARG A 60 4.16 -16.91 -6.21
C ARG A 60 3.10 -17.86 -6.77
N ALA A 61 2.21 -18.39 -5.93
CA ALA A 61 1.15 -19.30 -6.38
C ALA A 61 0.07 -18.59 -7.22
N ARG A 62 -0.13 -17.28 -7.03
CA ARG A 62 -1.19 -16.47 -7.67
C ARG A 62 -0.63 -15.13 -8.16
N PRO A 63 0.27 -15.15 -9.14
CA PRO A 63 1.08 -13.99 -9.51
C PRO A 63 0.24 -12.82 -10.03
N ARG A 64 -0.86 -13.09 -10.74
CA ARG A 64 -1.75 -12.04 -11.26
C ARG A 64 -2.48 -11.32 -10.13
N GLU A 65 -3.11 -12.07 -9.25
CA GLU A 65 -3.87 -11.56 -8.12
C GLU A 65 -2.96 -10.77 -7.17
N SER A 66 -1.77 -11.30 -6.90
CA SER A 66 -0.78 -10.62 -6.05
C SER A 66 -0.22 -9.36 -6.70
N ALA A 67 0.02 -9.35 -8.01
CA ALA A 67 0.41 -8.12 -8.71
C ALA A 67 -0.70 -7.06 -8.64
N ILE A 68 -1.97 -7.44 -8.80
CA ILE A 68 -3.11 -6.53 -8.64
C ILE A 68 -3.15 -5.96 -7.21
N HIS A 69 -3.04 -6.81 -6.19
CA HIS A 69 -3.01 -6.38 -4.79
C HIS A 69 -1.89 -5.35 -4.55
N PHE A 70 -0.65 -5.64 -4.94
CA PHE A 70 0.47 -4.71 -4.74
C PHE A 70 0.33 -3.40 -5.52
N CYS A 71 -0.23 -3.44 -6.73
CA CYS A 71 -0.54 -2.24 -7.50
C CYS A 71 -1.59 -1.36 -6.81
N LEU A 72 -2.67 -1.96 -6.31
CA LEU A 72 -3.73 -1.25 -5.60
C LEU A 72 -3.25 -0.67 -4.27
N THR A 73 -2.47 -1.42 -3.50
CA THR A 73 -1.81 -0.94 -2.28
C THR A 73 -0.87 0.24 -2.58
N SER A 74 -0.10 0.18 -3.67
CA SER A 74 0.74 1.30 -4.11
C SER A 74 -0.10 2.54 -4.47
N ALA A 75 -1.17 2.35 -5.24
CA ALA A 75 -2.07 3.42 -5.64
C ALA A 75 -2.74 4.11 -4.45
N GLY A 76 -3.24 3.33 -3.48
CA GLY A 76 -3.83 3.88 -2.25
C GLY A 76 -2.83 4.74 -1.47
N ALA A 77 -1.62 4.24 -1.24
CA ALA A 77 -0.58 5.00 -0.55
C ALA A 77 -0.17 6.30 -1.28
N LEU A 78 -0.16 6.32 -2.62
CA LEU A 78 0.09 7.55 -3.39
C LEU A 78 -1.08 8.54 -3.32
N LEU A 79 -2.32 8.05 -3.25
CA LEU A 79 -3.50 8.89 -3.06
C LEU A 79 -3.53 9.50 -1.65
N ASP A 80 -3.14 8.78 -0.62
CA ASP A 80 -2.99 9.30 0.75
C ASP A 80 -1.93 10.42 0.82
N VAL A 81 -0.79 10.21 0.15
CA VAL A 81 0.25 11.24 -0.01
C VAL A 81 -0.32 12.48 -0.72
N SER A 82 -1.07 12.27 -1.80
CA SER A 82 -1.71 13.35 -2.55
C SER A 82 -2.73 14.12 -1.72
N GLN A 83 -3.58 13.42 -0.96
CA GLN A 83 -4.55 14.02 -0.05
C GLN A 83 -3.85 14.84 1.05
N THR A 84 -2.77 14.30 1.63
CA THR A 84 -1.99 14.98 2.67
C THR A 84 -1.32 16.26 2.13
N LEU A 85 -0.81 16.23 0.90
CA LEU A 85 -0.22 17.40 0.23
C LEU A 85 -1.28 18.49 -0.06
N LEU A 86 -2.49 18.10 -0.44
CA LEU A 86 -3.59 19.02 -0.70
C LEU A 86 -4.15 19.63 0.59
N ASN A 87 -4.21 18.87 1.68
CA ASN A 87 -4.69 19.31 2.98
C ASN A 87 -3.61 19.95 3.88
N GLN A 88 -2.51 20.44 3.31
CA GLN A 88 -1.48 21.10 4.10
C GLN A 88 -2.02 22.35 4.82
N PRO A 89 -1.67 22.57 6.09
CA PRO A 89 -2.03 23.79 6.80
C PRO A 89 -1.40 25.01 6.10
N GLU A 90 -2.09 26.15 6.13
CA GLU A 90 -1.63 27.38 5.46
C GLU A 90 -0.36 27.96 6.12
N PHE A 91 -0.14 27.66 7.41
CA PHE A 91 1.01 28.13 8.20
C PHE A 91 1.53 27.06 9.19
N PRO A 92 2.21 25.99 8.73
CA PRO A 92 2.84 25.04 9.63
C PRO A 92 4.06 25.66 10.32
N SER A 93 4.31 25.29 11.57
CA SER A 93 5.61 25.55 12.19
C SER A 93 6.73 24.78 11.47
N PRO A 94 7.99 25.22 11.56
CA PRO A 94 9.11 24.48 10.94
C PRO A 94 9.23 23.03 11.38
N VAL A 95 8.88 22.72 12.64
CA VAL A 95 8.92 21.36 13.18
C VAL A 95 7.80 20.50 12.61
N GLU A 96 6.59 21.04 12.47
CA GLU A 96 5.45 20.34 11.87
C GLU A 96 5.69 20.08 10.39
N GLN A 97 6.25 21.06 9.69
CA GLN A 97 6.61 20.92 8.28
C GLN A 97 7.64 19.80 8.07
N GLU A 98 8.71 19.77 8.85
CA GLU A 98 9.73 18.71 8.78
C GLU A 98 9.14 17.32 9.08
N ARG A 99 8.30 17.20 10.13
CA ARG A 99 7.62 15.94 10.45
C ARG A 99 6.72 15.48 9.31
N GLN A 100 5.95 16.40 8.72
CA GLN A 100 5.06 16.10 7.61
C GLN A 100 5.84 15.59 6.39
N TRP A 101 6.94 16.26 6.03
CA TRP A 101 7.79 15.81 4.92
C TRP A 101 8.39 14.43 5.15
N ARG A 102 8.86 14.13 6.37
CA ARG A 102 9.35 12.78 6.70
C ARG A 102 8.28 11.72 6.53
N THR A 103 7.05 11.98 6.98
CA THR A 103 5.93 11.07 6.80
C THR A 103 5.61 10.86 5.32
N LEU A 104 5.52 11.93 4.53
CA LEU A 104 5.27 11.87 3.09
C LEU A 104 6.35 11.06 2.35
N ILE A 105 7.62 11.26 2.70
CA ILE A 105 8.75 10.50 2.14
C ILE A 105 8.60 9.02 2.51
N SER A 106 8.26 8.71 3.76
CA SER A 106 8.07 7.34 4.22
C SER A 106 6.94 6.64 3.46
N HIS A 107 5.78 7.29 3.33
CA HIS A 107 4.61 6.76 2.62
C HIS A 107 4.89 6.56 1.14
N THR A 108 5.54 7.52 0.48
CA THR A 108 5.96 7.39 -0.93
C THR A 108 6.91 6.20 -1.13
N LYS A 109 7.85 5.98 -0.19
CA LYS A 109 8.74 4.81 -0.24
C LYS A 109 7.98 3.50 -0.06
N ILE A 110 6.97 3.45 0.81
CA ILE A 110 6.09 2.28 0.96
C ILE A 110 5.38 2.00 -0.36
N ALA A 111 4.78 3.03 -0.96
CA ALA A 111 4.10 2.91 -2.24
C ALA A 111 5.03 2.39 -3.35
N GLY A 112 6.25 2.95 -3.44
CA GLY A 112 7.26 2.52 -4.40
C GLY A 112 7.68 1.07 -4.21
N ARG A 113 7.86 0.61 -2.96
CA ARG A 113 8.17 -0.80 -2.68
C ARG A 113 7.04 -1.75 -3.08
N ALA A 114 5.79 -1.36 -2.86
CA ALA A 114 4.64 -2.14 -3.30
C ALA A 114 4.60 -2.28 -4.83
N ALA A 115 4.73 -1.17 -5.57
CA ALA A 115 4.80 -1.20 -7.03
C ALA A 115 5.98 -2.04 -7.54
N TYR A 116 7.15 -1.93 -6.89
CA TYR A 116 8.32 -2.73 -7.24
C TYR A 116 8.09 -4.23 -7.02
N ARG A 117 7.43 -4.62 -5.92
CA ARG A 117 7.03 -6.02 -5.68
C ARG A 117 6.11 -6.56 -6.78
N ALA A 118 5.12 -5.77 -7.21
CA ALA A 118 4.26 -6.15 -8.35
C ALA A 118 5.10 -6.38 -9.62
N ALA A 119 6.05 -5.49 -9.91
CA ALA A 119 6.92 -5.62 -11.07
C ALA A 119 7.78 -6.91 -11.01
N LEU A 120 8.32 -7.25 -9.84
CA LEU A 120 9.08 -8.50 -9.65
C LEU A 120 8.22 -9.74 -9.88
N ILE A 121 7.01 -9.78 -9.32
CA ILE A 121 6.07 -10.90 -9.51
C ILE A 121 5.77 -11.09 -11.01
N LEU A 122 5.50 -10.01 -11.73
CA LEU A 122 5.23 -10.05 -13.17
C LEU A 122 6.47 -10.44 -14.00
N ALA A 123 7.66 -9.98 -13.60
CA ALA A 123 8.91 -10.33 -14.27
C ALA A 123 9.28 -11.81 -14.09
N ASP A 124 8.98 -12.40 -12.93
CA ASP A 124 9.19 -13.83 -12.67
C ASP A 124 8.32 -14.70 -13.61
N GLN A 125 7.09 -14.26 -13.88
CA GLN A 125 6.22 -14.93 -14.87
C GLN A 125 6.78 -14.91 -16.29
N LYS A 126 7.51 -13.84 -16.66
CA LYS A 126 8.17 -13.74 -17.97
C LYS A 126 9.35 -14.71 -18.11
N SER A 127 9.99 -15.08 -17.00
CA SER A 127 11.22 -15.88 -16.98
C SER A 127 10.96 -17.39 -16.79
N GLY A 128 9.73 -17.78 -16.47
CA GLY A 128 9.28 -19.16 -16.28
C GLY A 128 8.76 -19.88 -17.53
N CYS A 129 9.05 -19.39 -18.75
CA CYS A 129 8.78 -20.06 -20.02
C CYS A 129 10.09 -20.57 -20.66
#